data_AF-A0A1G2USG8-F1
#
_entry.id   AF-A0A1G2USG8-F1
#
_cell.length_a   1.000
_cell.length_b   1.000
_cell.length_c   1.000
_cell.angle_alpha   90.00
_cell.angle_beta   90.00
_cell.angle_gamma   90.00
#
_symmetry.space_group_name_H-M   'P 1'
#
loop_
_entity.id
_entity.type
_entity.pdbx_description
1 polymer ?
#
loop_
_entity_poly.entity_id
_entity_poly.type
_entity_poly.pdbx_seq_one_letter_code
_entity_poly.pdbx_strand_id
1 'polypeptide(L)'
;MKKLIVLTMILALVPLVGVSADETATVVASKIVCDSEADLPNWGNGGSAIVSTTAEDWVGAHPNCHLEEGWNFQWAADTSNPGDNTESAGDPWITFGPTDSNGVALVEIPATSVITWFREILQPGFISFSGWIQSGETPTPTIEDAVSAEIYCSTDVLNYDNYDLIDPIVADQTYYCVAFNAPIETPPITCDPGFHEVDNQCVEDEQQPVIGCTDDTANNFDSEATEDTDPTSCTYDQEPTETPVTTSGGGGASNTGGHHRDISNLLSGTNTGGEVLGASTGPVCEDYLKEYIKYEANNNPEEVKKLQIFLNQFFEIDNPITGFYGPITQDMVNKFQMHQEVAVLTPWTIAGFPTNGPTGYVYKTTKRWINILKCPESIAYSSYPSLP
;
A
#
# COMPACT_ATOMS: atom_id res chain seq x y z
N MET A 1 -15.80 6.65 -94.43
CA MET A 1 -16.58 6.12 -93.30
C MET A 1 -15.63 5.74 -92.16
N LYS A 2 -15.39 6.67 -91.23
CA LYS A 2 -14.91 6.39 -89.86
C LYS A 2 -15.50 7.51 -89.00
N LYS A 3 -16.58 7.20 -88.27
CA LYS A 3 -17.19 8.11 -87.29
C LYS A 3 -16.24 8.17 -86.09
N LEU A 4 -15.63 9.34 -85.87
CA LEU A 4 -14.94 9.65 -84.63
C LEU A 4 -16.03 10.04 -83.62
N ILE A 5 -16.37 9.13 -82.71
CA ILE A 5 -17.22 9.42 -81.56
C ILE A 5 -16.30 10.12 -80.55
N VAL A 6 -16.44 11.43 -80.41
CA VAL A 6 -15.89 12.16 -79.26
C VAL A 6 -16.79 11.81 -78.09
N LEU A 7 -16.33 10.91 -77.24
CA LEU A 7 -16.95 10.62 -75.96
C LEU A 7 -16.65 11.81 -75.04
N THR A 8 -17.59 12.75 -74.95
CA THR A 8 -17.56 13.78 -73.91
C THR A 8 -17.75 13.07 -72.58
N MET A 9 -16.63 12.81 -71.90
CA MET A 9 -16.63 12.35 -70.53
C MET A 9 -17.14 13.52 -69.69
N ILE A 10 -18.44 13.51 -69.39
CA ILE A 10 -18.99 14.33 -68.32
C ILE A 10 -18.38 13.78 -67.04
N LEU A 11 -17.26 14.38 -66.62
CA LEU A 11 -16.76 14.25 -65.27
C LEU A 11 -17.86 14.88 -64.40
N ALA A 12 -18.76 14.06 -63.88
CA ALA A 12 -19.54 14.44 -62.74
C ALA A 12 -18.52 14.75 -61.64
N LEU A 13 -18.28 16.03 -61.40
CA LEU A 13 -17.84 16.49 -60.10
C LEU A 13 -18.91 16.02 -59.12
N VAL A 14 -18.71 14.82 -58.57
CA VAL A 14 -19.19 14.52 -57.24
C VAL A 14 -18.56 15.63 -56.39
N PRO A 15 -19.34 16.50 -55.74
CA PRO A 15 -18.74 17.41 -54.78
C PRO A 15 -17.98 16.51 -53.80
N LEU A 16 -16.66 16.72 -53.68
CA LEU A 16 -15.97 16.34 -52.45
C LEU A 16 -16.82 16.99 -51.36
N VAL A 17 -17.54 16.16 -50.62
CA VAL A 17 -18.13 16.58 -49.36
C VAL A 17 -16.93 17.05 -48.55
N GLY A 18 -16.79 18.36 -48.45
CA GLY A 18 -15.79 18.94 -47.56
C GLY A 18 -16.09 18.38 -46.19
N VAL A 19 -15.09 17.80 -45.53
CA VAL A 19 -15.12 17.57 -44.10
C VAL A 19 -15.47 18.92 -43.47
N SER A 20 -16.69 19.03 -42.97
CA SER A 20 -17.17 20.20 -42.27
C SER A 20 -16.38 20.30 -40.98
N ALA A 21 -15.71 21.42 -40.74
CA ALA A 21 -14.99 21.68 -39.50
C ALA A 21 -15.90 21.80 -38.25
N ASP A 22 -17.21 21.51 -38.39
CA ASP A 22 -18.23 21.50 -37.34
C ASP A 22 -18.62 20.09 -36.86
N GLU A 23 -18.08 19.02 -37.45
CA GLU A 23 -18.38 17.65 -37.02
C GLU A 23 -17.37 17.21 -35.95
N THR A 24 -17.82 17.15 -34.70
CA THR A 24 -17.00 16.75 -33.54
C THR A 24 -17.56 15.51 -32.85
N ALA A 25 -16.73 14.86 -32.07
CA ALA A 25 -17.10 13.84 -31.10
C ALA A 25 -16.68 14.26 -29.70
N THR A 26 -17.34 13.72 -28.69
CA THR A 26 -16.98 13.93 -27.29
C THR A 26 -16.11 12.78 -26.79
N VAL A 27 -15.02 13.10 -26.10
CA VAL A 27 -14.23 12.13 -25.34
C VAL A 27 -14.33 12.47 -23.86
N VAL A 28 -14.65 11.46 -23.05
CA VAL A 28 -14.74 11.53 -21.60
C VAL A 28 -13.62 10.68 -21.02
N ALA A 29 -12.63 11.32 -20.39
CA ALA A 29 -11.54 10.64 -19.72
C ALA A 29 -11.75 10.69 -18.21
N SER A 30 -11.78 9.52 -17.58
CA SER A 30 -11.86 9.38 -16.13
C SER A 30 -10.49 9.04 -15.55
N LYS A 31 -10.19 9.55 -14.36
CA LYS A 31 -9.01 9.17 -13.60
C LYS A 31 -9.43 8.41 -12.34
N ILE A 32 -8.82 7.26 -12.13
CA ILE A 32 -8.90 6.47 -10.91
C ILE A 32 -7.53 6.40 -10.26
N VAL A 33 -7.48 6.61 -8.95
CA VAL A 33 -6.32 6.33 -8.12
C VAL A 33 -6.71 5.28 -7.08
N CYS A 34 -5.87 4.26 -6.94
CA CYS A 34 -6.00 3.24 -5.93
C CYS A 34 -4.89 3.34 -4.88
N ASP A 35 -5.10 2.74 -3.71
CA ASP A 35 -4.13 2.75 -2.61
C ASP A 35 -2.81 2.05 -2.99
N SER A 36 -2.85 1.01 -3.82
CA SER A 36 -1.66 0.29 -4.29
C SER A 36 -1.78 -0.17 -5.75
N GLU A 37 -0.65 -0.53 -6.36
CA GLU A 37 -0.62 -1.04 -7.73
C GLU A 37 -1.38 -2.37 -7.86
N ALA A 38 -1.38 -3.20 -6.82
CA ALA A 38 -2.07 -4.48 -6.81
C ALA A 38 -3.61 -4.34 -6.92
N ASP A 39 -4.13 -3.12 -6.74
CA ASP A 39 -5.54 -2.78 -6.84
C ASP A 39 -5.93 -2.27 -8.23
N LEU A 40 -4.97 -2.22 -9.16
CA LEU A 40 -5.18 -1.84 -10.55
C LEU A 40 -5.66 -3.03 -11.40
N PRO A 41 -6.40 -2.76 -12.48
CA PRO A 41 -7.09 -3.79 -13.26
C PRO A 41 -6.19 -4.83 -13.94
N ASN A 42 -4.93 -4.50 -14.23
CA ASN A 42 -4.01 -5.37 -14.95
C ASN A 42 -4.59 -5.83 -16.30
N TRP A 43 -5.23 -4.91 -17.04
CA TRP A 43 -5.92 -5.21 -18.30
C TRP A 43 -5.01 -5.17 -19.53
N GLY A 44 -3.71 -4.91 -19.36
CA GLY A 44 -2.79 -4.76 -20.48
C GLY A 44 -2.70 -5.99 -21.39
N ASN A 45 -3.14 -7.17 -20.96
CA ASN A 45 -3.24 -8.36 -21.80
C ASN A 45 -4.67 -8.64 -22.35
N GLY A 46 -5.56 -7.66 -22.30
CA GLY A 46 -6.93 -7.72 -22.78
C GLY A 46 -7.96 -7.47 -21.67
N GLY A 47 -8.73 -6.38 -21.80
CA GLY A 47 -9.90 -6.08 -20.97
C GLY A 47 -11.20 -5.94 -21.76
N SER A 48 -12.28 -5.59 -21.07
CA SER A 48 -13.55 -5.24 -21.72
C SER A 48 -13.52 -3.81 -22.23
N ALA A 49 -14.25 -3.53 -23.31
CA ALA A 49 -14.36 -2.18 -23.85
C ALA A 49 -14.78 -1.16 -22.77
N ILE A 50 -14.14 0.02 -22.83
CA ILE A 50 -14.39 1.14 -21.94
C ILE A 50 -15.69 1.83 -22.36
N VAL A 51 -16.63 1.90 -21.42
CA VAL A 51 -17.96 2.47 -21.61
C VAL A 51 -18.26 3.49 -20.51
N SER A 52 -19.41 4.15 -20.60
CA SER A 52 -19.79 5.24 -19.70
C SER A 52 -19.81 4.90 -18.22
N THR A 53 -19.98 3.61 -17.86
CA THR A 53 -20.05 3.16 -16.48
C THR A 53 -18.76 2.55 -15.96
N THR A 54 -17.75 2.31 -16.82
CA THR A 54 -16.54 1.55 -16.45
C THR A 54 -15.86 2.11 -15.20
N ALA A 55 -15.69 3.43 -15.12
CA ALA A 55 -15.00 4.05 -13.99
C ALA A 55 -15.83 3.97 -12.70
N GLU A 56 -17.13 4.27 -12.77
CA GLU A 56 -18.05 4.21 -11.62
C GLU A 56 -18.24 2.79 -11.10
N ASP A 57 -18.37 1.81 -12.02
CA ASP A 57 -18.45 0.39 -11.69
C ASP A 57 -17.16 -0.10 -11.00
N TRP A 58 -15.99 0.37 -11.46
CA TRP A 58 -14.71 0.01 -10.85
C TRP A 58 -14.60 0.50 -9.42
N VAL A 59 -14.78 1.81 -9.17
CA VAL A 59 -14.68 2.37 -7.81
C VAL A 59 -15.81 1.87 -6.89
N GLY A 60 -16.97 1.50 -7.45
CA GLY A 60 -18.04 0.86 -6.71
C GLY A 60 -17.71 -0.56 -6.24
N ALA A 61 -16.85 -1.28 -6.98
CA ALA A 61 -16.39 -2.63 -6.65
C ALA A 61 -15.07 -2.66 -5.85
N HIS A 62 -14.26 -1.59 -5.91
CA HIS A 62 -12.93 -1.51 -5.31
C HIS A 62 -12.86 -0.33 -4.32
N PRO A 63 -13.10 -0.56 -3.02
CA PRO A 63 -13.24 0.50 -2.02
C PRO A 63 -11.95 1.26 -1.69
N ASN A 64 -10.81 0.71 -2.10
CA ASN A 64 -9.47 1.29 -2.04
C ASN A 64 -9.11 2.07 -3.31
N CYS A 65 -10.06 2.25 -4.22
CA CYS A 65 -9.94 3.09 -5.40
C CYS A 65 -10.94 4.23 -5.34
N HIS A 66 -10.56 5.39 -5.89
CA HIS A 66 -11.42 6.56 -5.98
C HIS A 66 -11.20 7.31 -7.30
N LEU A 67 -12.22 8.06 -7.71
CA LEU A 67 -12.11 9.00 -8.82
C LEU A 67 -11.27 10.20 -8.37
N GLU A 68 -10.30 10.60 -9.18
CA GLU A 68 -9.28 11.60 -8.80
C GLU A 68 -9.32 12.87 -9.65
N GLU A 69 -9.34 14.03 -8.99
CA GLU A 69 -9.35 15.35 -9.63
C GLU A 69 -7.93 15.83 -10.01
N GLY A 70 -7.83 16.86 -10.86
CA GLY A 70 -6.53 17.48 -11.17
C GLY A 70 -5.69 16.82 -12.27
N TRP A 71 -6.15 15.73 -12.90
CA TRP A 71 -5.38 15.01 -13.92
C TRP A 71 -5.56 15.57 -15.33
N ASN A 72 -4.45 15.80 -16.05
CA ASN A 72 -4.50 16.24 -17.44
C ASN A 72 -4.19 15.08 -18.40
N PHE A 73 -4.72 15.18 -19.61
CA PHE A 73 -4.53 14.21 -20.68
C PHE A 73 -4.09 14.92 -21.95
N GLN A 74 -3.57 14.17 -22.92
CA GLN A 74 -3.27 14.68 -24.25
C GLN A 74 -3.86 13.77 -25.31
N TRP A 75 -4.17 14.34 -26.46
CA TRP A 75 -4.54 13.60 -27.65
C TRP A 75 -3.83 14.13 -28.89
N ALA A 76 -3.68 13.26 -29.90
CA ALA A 76 -3.15 13.63 -31.21
C ALA A 76 -3.60 12.64 -32.29
N ALA A 77 -3.93 13.15 -33.47
CA ALA A 77 -4.25 12.33 -34.63
C ALA A 77 -2.99 11.95 -35.40
N ASP A 78 -2.88 10.68 -35.82
CA ASP A 78 -1.82 10.16 -36.70
C ASP A 78 -0.39 10.57 -36.31
N THR A 79 -0.04 10.37 -35.03
CA THR A 79 1.29 10.67 -34.50
C THR A 79 1.87 9.49 -33.75
N SER A 80 3.19 9.47 -33.56
CA SER A 80 3.90 8.42 -32.82
C SER A 80 3.87 8.65 -31.31
N ASN A 81 3.96 7.56 -30.54
CA ASN A 81 4.12 7.61 -29.08
C ASN A 81 5.35 8.48 -28.70
N PRO A 82 5.17 9.55 -27.90
CA PRO A 82 6.26 10.41 -27.44
C PRO A 82 7.13 9.73 -26.36
N GLY A 83 6.68 8.59 -25.83
CA GLY A 83 7.30 7.80 -24.77
C GLY A 83 6.35 7.66 -23.60
N ASP A 84 6.21 6.44 -23.07
CA ASP A 84 5.18 6.10 -22.07
C ASP A 84 5.28 6.94 -20.80
N ASN A 85 6.51 7.25 -20.41
CA ASN A 85 6.82 8.01 -19.21
C ASN A 85 7.23 9.47 -19.48
N THR A 86 6.75 10.05 -20.58
CA THR A 86 6.99 11.46 -20.90
C THR A 86 5.98 12.36 -20.19
N GLU A 87 6.44 13.35 -19.41
CA GLU A 87 5.56 14.27 -18.66
C GLU A 87 4.50 14.94 -19.57
N SER A 88 4.91 15.89 -20.42
CA SER A 88 4.03 16.55 -21.39
C SER A 88 4.71 16.54 -22.76
N ALA A 89 4.01 16.05 -23.78
CA ALA A 89 4.45 16.16 -25.17
C ALA A 89 4.05 17.53 -25.74
N GLY A 90 4.90 18.08 -26.62
CA GLY A 90 4.57 19.28 -27.40
C GLY A 90 3.82 18.95 -28.69
N ASP A 91 3.73 19.92 -29.61
CA ASP A 91 3.09 19.73 -30.92
C ASP A 91 3.49 18.39 -31.58
N PRO A 92 2.53 17.58 -32.06
CA PRO A 92 1.11 17.90 -32.30
C PRO A 92 0.17 17.54 -31.14
N TRP A 93 0.67 17.22 -29.94
CA TRP A 93 -0.15 16.79 -28.80
C TRP A 93 -0.93 17.95 -28.19
N ILE A 94 -2.24 17.78 -28.05
CA ILE A 94 -3.16 18.79 -27.51
C ILE A 94 -3.61 18.34 -26.11
N THR A 95 -3.35 19.18 -25.12
CA THR A 95 -3.72 18.93 -23.72
C THR A 95 -5.19 19.27 -23.44
N PHE A 96 -5.86 18.44 -22.65
CA PHE A 96 -7.18 18.70 -22.07
C PHE A 96 -7.24 18.23 -20.61
N GLY A 97 -8.27 18.68 -19.89
CA GLY A 97 -8.37 18.57 -18.43
C GLY A 97 -8.14 19.92 -17.73
N PRO A 98 -7.85 19.93 -16.43
CA PRO A 98 -7.74 18.75 -15.55
C PRO A 98 -9.09 18.05 -15.32
N THR A 99 -9.06 16.84 -14.76
CA THR A 99 -10.26 16.17 -14.24
C THR A 99 -10.93 17.03 -13.15
N ASP A 100 -12.26 17.06 -13.16
CA ASP A 100 -13.07 17.75 -12.17
C ASP A 100 -13.20 16.95 -10.86
N SER A 101 -14.03 17.42 -9.93
CA SER A 101 -14.26 16.77 -8.62
C SER A 101 -14.92 15.39 -8.71
N ASN A 102 -15.37 14.97 -9.88
CA ASN A 102 -15.86 13.61 -10.14
C ASN A 102 -14.80 12.76 -10.88
N GLY A 103 -13.56 13.25 -10.95
CA GLY A 103 -12.46 12.60 -11.65
C GLY A 103 -12.64 12.53 -13.17
N VAL A 104 -13.38 13.47 -13.78
CA VAL A 104 -13.69 13.45 -15.22
C VAL A 104 -13.14 14.68 -15.95
N ALA A 105 -12.51 14.47 -17.10
CA ALA A 105 -12.11 15.48 -18.06
C ALA A 105 -12.82 15.24 -19.41
N LEU A 106 -13.28 16.31 -20.05
CA LEU A 106 -14.01 16.24 -21.33
C LEU A 106 -13.29 17.05 -22.40
N VAL A 107 -13.24 16.52 -23.62
CA VAL A 107 -12.78 17.25 -24.80
C VAL A 107 -13.67 16.98 -26.01
N GLU A 108 -13.92 18.01 -26.81
CA GLU A 108 -14.50 17.86 -28.14
C GLU A 108 -13.37 17.82 -29.18
N ILE A 109 -13.36 16.77 -29.99
CA ILE A 109 -12.34 16.57 -31.02
C ILE A 109 -12.98 16.42 -32.40
N PRO A 110 -12.32 16.87 -33.49
CA PRO A 110 -12.86 16.72 -34.83
C PRO A 110 -13.06 15.25 -35.22
N ALA A 111 -14.17 14.96 -35.89
CA ALA A 111 -14.37 13.66 -36.50
C ALA A 111 -13.27 13.37 -37.53
N THR A 112 -12.75 12.15 -37.51
CA THR A 112 -11.61 11.75 -38.33
C THR A 112 -11.59 10.26 -38.59
N SER A 113 -11.11 9.87 -39.77
CA SER A 113 -10.92 8.48 -40.17
C SER A 113 -9.50 7.97 -39.89
N VAL A 114 -8.65 8.77 -39.27
CA VAL A 114 -7.32 8.33 -38.82
C VAL A 114 -7.35 8.01 -37.34
N ILE A 115 -6.45 7.13 -36.92
CA ILE A 115 -6.26 6.77 -35.53
C ILE A 115 -5.98 8.04 -34.72
N THR A 116 -6.72 8.21 -33.63
CA THR A 116 -6.49 9.27 -32.66
C THR A 116 -5.98 8.65 -31.37
N TRP A 117 -4.80 9.08 -30.95
CA TRP A 117 -4.10 8.57 -29.78
C TRP A 117 -4.39 9.42 -28.55
N PHE A 118 -4.46 8.79 -27.40
CA PHE A 118 -4.71 9.38 -26.10
C PHE A 118 -3.66 8.93 -25.10
N ARG A 119 -3.33 9.82 -24.17
CA ARG A 119 -2.37 9.56 -23.10
C ARG A 119 -2.68 10.42 -21.88
N GLU A 120 -2.25 9.98 -20.71
CA GLU A 120 -2.20 10.85 -19.53
C GLU A 120 -0.91 11.68 -19.49
N ILE A 121 -1.00 12.86 -18.91
CA ILE A 121 0.16 13.61 -18.44
C ILE A 121 0.52 13.05 -17.07
N LEU A 122 1.77 12.61 -16.91
CA LEU A 122 2.24 12.04 -15.66
C LEU A 122 2.14 13.04 -14.51
N GLN A 123 1.82 12.52 -13.31
CA GLN A 123 1.94 13.26 -12.07
C GLN A 123 3.07 12.72 -11.20
N PRO A 124 3.84 13.58 -10.51
CA PRO A 124 4.86 13.14 -9.57
C PRO A 124 4.24 12.40 -8.38
N GLY A 125 4.94 11.40 -7.87
CA GLY A 125 4.49 10.60 -6.71
C GLY A 125 3.66 9.37 -7.06
N PHE A 126 3.48 9.08 -8.35
CA PHE A 126 2.70 7.97 -8.87
C PHE A 126 3.55 6.99 -9.69
N ILE A 127 3.12 5.74 -9.79
CA ILE A 127 3.84 4.69 -10.52
C ILE A 127 3.93 5.03 -12.02
N SER A 128 4.97 4.49 -12.66
CA SER A 128 5.24 4.64 -14.10
C SER A 128 4.51 3.60 -14.94
N PHE A 129 4.40 3.85 -16.24
CA PHE A 129 4.00 2.85 -17.23
C PHE A 129 5.16 1.89 -17.51
N SER A 130 4.92 0.58 -17.51
CA SER A 130 5.96 -0.42 -17.79
C SER A 130 6.38 -0.43 -19.27
N GLY A 131 5.48 -0.02 -20.16
CA GLY A 131 5.66 -0.01 -21.62
C GLY A 131 5.57 -1.41 -22.23
N TRP A 132 5.06 -2.39 -21.51
CA TRP A 132 4.89 -3.73 -22.06
C TRP A 132 3.82 -3.73 -23.15
N ILE A 133 4.16 -4.32 -24.30
CA ILE A 133 3.26 -4.43 -25.45
C ILE A 133 2.95 -5.88 -25.79
N GLN A 134 1.71 -6.13 -26.18
CA GLN A 134 1.22 -7.43 -26.58
C GLN A 134 1.76 -7.83 -27.98
N SER A 135 3.03 -8.28 -28.05
CA SER A 135 3.67 -8.71 -29.31
C SER A 135 4.16 -10.17 -29.27
N GLY A 136 3.84 -10.97 -30.31
CA GLY A 136 4.29 -12.37 -30.47
C GLY A 136 3.18 -13.42 -30.59
N GLU A 137 3.54 -14.72 -30.62
CA GLU A 137 2.58 -15.84 -30.77
C GLU A 137 1.79 -16.17 -29.49
N THR A 138 2.33 -15.86 -28.32
CA THR A 138 1.66 -15.92 -27.00
C THR A 138 2.23 -14.84 -26.07
N PRO A 139 1.89 -13.56 -26.30
CA PRO A 139 2.32 -12.48 -25.42
C PRO A 139 1.64 -12.63 -24.07
N THR A 140 2.42 -12.72 -23.00
CA THR A 140 1.92 -12.72 -21.63
C THR A 140 2.87 -11.82 -20.83
N PRO A 141 2.35 -10.78 -20.16
CA PRO A 141 3.20 -9.93 -19.35
C PRO A 141 3.82 -10.73 -18.22
N THR A 142 5.08 -10.45 -17.90
CA THR A 142 5.64 -10.89 -16.62
C THR A 142 4.97 -10.12 -15.48
N ILE A 143 5.23 -10.54 -14.24
CA ILE A 143 4.73 -9.82 -13.07
C ILE A 143 5.31 -8.40 -13.03
N GLU A 144 6.59 -8.22 -13.41
CA GLU A 144 7.23 -6.91 -13.47
C GLU A 144 6.64 -6.03 -14.57
N ASP A 145 6.26 -6.62 -15.71
CA ASP A 145 5.57 -5.90 -16.79
C ASP A 145 4.16 -5.43 -16.38
N ALA A 146 3.51 -6.18 -15.49
CA ALA A 146 2.16 -5.90 -15.04
C ALA A 146 2.11 -4.76 -14.01
N VAL A 147 3.21 -4.54 -13.26
CA VAL A 147 3.37 -3.39 -12.37
C VAL A 147 3.44 -2.10 -13.19
N SER A 148 2.29 -1.46 -13.41
CA SER A 148 2.18 -0.34 -14.33
C SER A 148 1.02 0.58 -13.99
N ALA A 149 1.19 1.88 -14.25
CA ALA A 149 0.04 2.72 -14.53
C ALA A 149 -0.68 2.22 -15.80
N GLU A 150 -1.98 2.46 -15.91
CA GLU A 150 -2.80 1.95 -17.03
C GLU A 150 -3.65 3.08 -17.60
N ILE A 151 -3.84 3.11 -18.93
CA ILE A 151 -4.84 3.96 -19.59
C ILE A 151 -5.45 3.18 -20.74
N TYR A 152 -6.79 3.17 -20.81
CA TYR A 152 -7.53 2.46 -21.85
C TYR A 152 -8.62 3.33 -22.45
N CYS A 153 -8.82 3.28 -23.77
CA CYS A 153 -9.83 4.06 -24.49
C CYS A 153 -10.69 3.19 -25.42
N SER A 154 -12.01 3.32 -25.26
CA SER A 154 -13.01 2.68 -26.11
C SER A 154 -12.81 1.17 -26.26
N THR A 155 -12.16 0.71 -27.34
CA THR A 155 -11.99 -0.72 -27.64
C THR A 155 -10.55 -1.16 -27.60
N ASP A 156 -9.61 -0.23 -27.45
CA ASP A 156 -8.22 -0.54 -27.19
C ASP A 156 -8.06 -0.64 -25.66
N VAL A 157 -7.83 -1.88 -25.23
CA VAL A 157 -7.74 -2.28 -23.82
C VAL A 157 -6.61 -3.29 -23.75
N LEU A 158 -5.45 -2.83 -24.22
CA LEU A 158 -4.25 -3.61 -24.45
C LEU A 158 -3.04 -2.78 -24.06
N ASN A 159 -1.94 -3.48 -23.78
CA ASN A 159 -0.65 -2.96 -23.37
C ASN A 159 -0.66 -2.27 -21.99
N TYR A 160 0.55 -2.11 -21.46
CA TYR A 160 0.86 -1.33 -20.26
C TYR A 160 1.62 -0.07 -20.66
N ASP A 161 1.18 0.57 -21.74
CA ASP A 161 1.75 1.78 -22.30
C ASP A 161 0.86 2.99 -21.99
N ASN A 162 1.40 4.19 -22.22
CA ASN A 162 0.64 5.43 -22.07
C ASN A 162 0.24 5.97 -23.44
N TYR A 163 -0.40 5.10 -24.23
CA TYR A 163 -0.60 5.32 -25.66
C TYR A 163 -1.76 4.48 -26.21
N ASP A 164 -2.97 4.89 -25.88
CA ASP A 164 -4.18 4.18 -26.24
C ASP A 164 -4.91 4.87 -27.41
N LEU A 165 -5.83 4.19 -28.10
CA LEU A 165 -6.39 4.67 -29.35
C LEU A 165 -7.92 4.59 -29.46
N ILE A 166 -8.44 5.52 -30.26
CA ILE A 166 -9.79 5.44 -30.82
C ILE A 166 -9.69 5.53 -32.34
N ASP A 167 -10.28 4.56 -33.03
CA ASP A 167 -10.30 4.48 -34.49
C ASP A 167 -11.61 3.90 -35.03
N PRO A 168 -12.38 4.63 -35.86
CA PRO A 168 -12.28 6.07 -36.15
C PRO A 168 -13.01 6.93 -35.11
N ILE A 169 -12.79 8.25 -35.16
CA ILE A 169 -13.64 9.23 -34.46
C ILE A 169 -14.83 9.58 -35.35
N VAL A 170 -16.03 9.21 -34.93
CA VAL A 170 -17.28 9.47 -35.64
C VAL A 170 -18.02 10.65 -35.00
N ALA A 171 -18.53 11.56 -35.83
CA ALA A 171 -19.29 12.73 -35.38
C ALA A 171 -20.49 12.34 -34.51
N ASP A 172 -20.81 13.22 -33.54
CA ASP A 172 -21.92 13.08 -32.58
C ASP A 172 -21.86 11.79 -31.73
N GLN A 173 -20.71 11.11 -31.66
CA GLN A 173 -20.46 10.00 -30.74
C GLN A 173 -19.78 10.47 -29.45
N THR A 174 -19.92 9.65 -28.42
CA THR A 174 -19.18 9.80 -27.17
C THR A 174 -18.31 8.57 -26.95
N TYR A 175 -17.03 8.81 -26.68
CA TYR A 175 -16.05 7.78 -26.35
C TYR A 175 -15.54 7.98 -24.93
N TYR A 176 -15.05 6.89 -24.34
CA TYR A 176 -14.65 6.85 -22.95
C TYR A 176 -13.22 6.34 -22.84
N CYS A 177 -12.43 7.00 -21.99
CA CYS A 177 -11.13 6.56 -21.55
C CYS A 177 -11.11 6.45 -20.03
N VAL A 178 -10.39 5.49 -19.48
CA VAL A 178 -10.12 5.41 -18.04
C VAL A 178 -8.64 5.21 -17.82
N ALA A 179 -8.04 6.09 -17.03
CA ALA A 179 -6.68 5.96 -16.55
C ALA A 179 -6.66 5.53 -15.08
N PHE A 180 -5.75 4.64 -14.73
CA PHE A 180 -5.57 4.07 -13.41
C PHE A 180 -4.15 4.34 -12.92
N ASN A 181 -4.00 4.60 -11.62
CA ASN A 181 -2.68 4.80 -11.03
C ASN A 181 -2.69 4.48 -9.55
N ALA A 182 -1.50 4.35 -8.98
CA ALA A 182 -1.27 4.15 -7.57
C ALA A 182 -0.07 5.00 -7.13
N PRO A 183 -0.03 5.48 -5.88
CA PRO A 183 1.15 6.17 -5.37
C PRO A 183 2.38 5.25 -5.44
N ILE A 184 3.56 5.81 -5.66
CA ILE A 184 4.81 5.07 -5.50
C ILE A 184 4.87 4.63 -4.04
N GLU A 185 5.01 3.32 -3.80
CA GLU A 185 5.24 2.82 -2.44
C GLU A 185 6.51 3.44 -1.87
N THR A 186 6.35 4.31 -0.88
CA THR A 186 7.48 4.79 -0.10
C THR A 186 7.88 3.68 0.88
N PRO A 187 9.11 3.16 0.81
CA PRO A 187 9.54 2.19 1.79
C PRO A 187 9.44 2.81 3.19
N PRO A 188 8.98 2.05 4.20
CA PRO A 188 8.92 2.55 5.56
C PRO A 188 10.33 2.99 5.99
N ILE A 189 10.43 4.20 6.54
CA ILE A 189 11.69 4.73 7.02
C ILE A 189 12.11 3.93 8.24
N THR A 190 13.22 3.22 8.14
CA THR A 190 13.86 2.59 9.30
C THR A 190 14.94 3.54 9.81
N CYS A 191 14.71 4.14 10.98
CA CYS A 191 15.71 4.98 11.61
C CYS A 191 16.79 4.15 12.31
N ASP A 192 18.03 4.65 12.25
CA ASP A 192 19.14 4.09 13.00
C ASP A 192 18.85 4.16 14.51
N PRO A 193 19.39 3.24 15.33
CA PRO A 193 19.27 3.32 16.79
C PRO A 193 19.74 4.68 17.32
N GLY A 194 18.88 5.35 18.09
CA GLY A 194 19.12 6.73 18.58
C GLY A 194 18.47 7.81 17.72
N PHE A 195 17.68 7.43 16.72
CA PHE A 195 16.84 8.32 15.93
C PHE A 195 15.39 7.82 15.93
N HIS A 196 14.42 8.73 15.99
CA HIS A 196 12.99 8.43 15.84
C HIS A 196 12.42 9.11 14.58
N GLU A 197 11.35 8.53 14.04
CA GLU A 197 10.67 9.10 12.88
C GLU A 197 9.78 10.27 13.29
N VAL A 198 9.97 11.43 12.65
CA VAL A 198 9.08 12.59 12.69
C VAL A 198 8.89 13.10 11.26
N ASP A 199 7.65 13.26 10.81
CA ASP A 199 7.30 13.78 9.47
C ASP A 199 8.09 13.11 8.32
N ASN A 200 8.18 11.77 8.34
CA ASN A 200 8.89 11.01 7.30
C ASN A 200 10.41 11.35 7.24
N GLN A 201 11.02 11.70 8.37
CA GLN A 201 12.45 11.92 8.54
C GLN A 201 12.94 11.32 9.86
N CYS A 202 14.20 10.86 9.89
CA CYS A 202 14.84 10.41 11.12
C CYS A 202 15.45 11.59 11.87
N VAL A 203 14.94 11.85 13.07
CA VAL A 203 15.41 12.91 13.97
C VAL A 203 16.17 12.26 15.12
N GLU A 204 17.32 12.82 15.48
CA GLU A 204 18.14 12.33 16.59
C GLU A 204 17.35 12.45 17.90
N ASP A 205 17.36 11.39 18.72
CA ASP A 205 16.80 11.42 20.05
C ASP A 205 17.63 12.40 20.88
N GLU A 206 17.08 13.57 21.22
CA GLU A 206 17.74 14.46 22.19
C GLU A 206 17.86 13.68 23.50
N GLN A 207 19.10 13.35 23.88
CA GLN A 207 19.39 12.67 25.13
C GLN A 207 18.82 13.50 26.27
N GLN A 208 17.80 12.96 26.94
CA GLN A 208 17.24 13.60 28.12
C GLN A 208 18.38 13.83 29.13
N PRO A 209 18.53 15.04 29.69
CA PRO A 209 19.58 15.29 30.66
C PRO A 209 19.41 14.33 31.84
N VAL A 210 20.49 13.63 32.19
CA VAL A 210 20.51 12.78 33.37
C VAL A 210 20.68 13.70 34.57
N ILE A 211 19.62 13.86 35.34
CA ILE A 211 19.56 14.79 36.45
C ILE A 211 20.22 14.17 37.68
N GLY A 212 21.27 14.82 38.20
CA GLY A 212 21.97 14.38 39.40
C GLY A 212 23.11 15.32 39.81
N CYS A 213 23.74 15.07 40.96
CA CYS A 213 24.84 15.91 41.42
C CYS A 213 26.11 15.62 40.61
N THR A 214 26.61 16.62 39.89
CA THR A 214 27.81 16.49 39.04
C THR A 214 29.12 16.81 39.76
N ASP A 215 29.08 17.16 41.05
CA ASP A 215 30.26 17.47 41.87
C ASP A 215 30.87 16.19 42.45
N ASP A 216 32.08 15.85 42.01
CA ASP A 216 32.81 14.63 42.41
C ASP A 216 33.26 14.61 43.87
N THR A 217 33.12 15.73 44.58
CA THR A 217 33.39 15.85 46.02
C THR A 217 32.14 15.73 46.88
N ALA A 218 30.95 15.67 46.29
CA ALA A 218 29.70 15.48 47.00
C ALA A 218 29.48 14.01 47.40
N ASN A 219 28.83 13.81 48.53
CA ASN A 219 28.48 12.48 49.05
C ASN A 219 27.48 11.72 48.17
N ASN A 220 26.74 12.41 47.30
CA ASN A 220 25.79 11.84 46.36
C ASN A 220 26.14 12.16 44.90
N PHE A 221 27.43 12.28 44.59
CA PHE A 221 27.93 12.38 43.22
C PHE A 221 27.37 11.26 42.34
N ASP A 222 26.85 11.64 41.17
CA ASP A 222 26.41 10.72 40.12
C ASP A 222 27.29 10.94 38.87
N SER A 223 28.08 9.93 38.53
CA SER A 223 28.99 10.00 37.38
C SER A 223 28.28 10.00 36.03
N GLU A 224 27.00 9.61 35.99
CA GLU A 224 26.19 9.59 34.78
C GLU A 224 25.35 10.87 34.62
N ALA A 225 25.32 11.75 35.63
CA ALA A 225 24.57 12.99 35.58
C ALA A 225 25.19 14.01 34.60
N THR A 226 24.36 14.60 33.75
CA THR A 226 24.75 15.61 32.76
C THR A 226 24.25 17.01 33.12
N GLU A 227 23.31 17.15 34.04
CA GLU A 227 22.81 18.44 34.55
C GLU A 227 22.47 18.39 36.06
N ASP A 228 22.72 19.49 36.77
CA ASP A 228 22.31 19.70 38.17
C ASP A 228 20.98 20.47 38.22
N THR A 229 19.97 19.90 38.88
CA THR A 229 18.64 20.53 38.98
C THR A 229 18.45 21.49 40.15
N ASP A 230 19.35 21.50 41.15
CA ASP A 230 19.17 22.33 42.34
C ASP A 230 20.52 22.51 43.09
N PRO A 231 20.94 23.73 43.50
CA PRO A 231 22.14 23.93 44.33
C PRO A 231 22.10 23.22 45.70
N THR A 232 20.97 22.61 46.08
CA THR A 232 20.82 21.73 47.25
C THR A 232 20.80 20.23 46.91
N SER A 233 20.92 19.86 45.63
CA SER A 233 20.98 18.47 45.18
C SER A 233 22.25 17.79 45.66
N CYS A 234 23.39 18.48 45.64
CA CYS A 234 24.66 17.99 46.15
C CYS A 234 24.73 18.08 47.67
N THR A 235 25.02 16.95 48.31
CA THR A 235 25.13 16.80 49.76
C THR A 235 26.59 16.68 50.16
N TYR A 236 26.99 17.37 51.22
CA TYR A 236 28.37 17.36 51.73
C TYR A 236 28.36 17.14 53.24
N ASP A 237 29.44 16.57 53.76
CA ASP A 237 29.63 16.45 55.21
C ASP A 237 29.79 17.84 55.82
N GLN A 238 28.94 18.16 56.80
CA GLN A 238 29.03 19.43 57.54
C GLN A 238 30.27 19.40 58.46
N GLU A 239 31.16 20.37 58.33
CA GLU A 239 32.28 20.55 59.29
C GLU A 239 31.75 20.72 60.73
N PRO A 240 32.44 20.14 61.73
CA PRO A 240 31.95 20.14 63.10
C PRO A 240 32.04 21.56 63.69
N THR A 241 30.88 22.15 63.95
CA THR A 241 30.79 23.42 64.68
C THR A 241 31.07 23.18 66.17
N GLU A 242 32.13 23.83 66.69
CA GLU A 242 32.46 23.81 68.12
C GLU A 242 31.38 24.52 68.95
N THR A 243 30.66 23.77 69.80
CA THR A 243 29.83 24.33 70.88
C THR A 243 30.56 24.34 72.23
N PRO A 244 30.45 25.41 73.05
CA PRO A 244 31.07 25.47 74.37
C PRO A 244 30.23 24.81 75.48
N VAL A 245 30.96 24.42 76.53
CA VAL A 245 30.62 23.48 77.62
C VAL A 245 29.60 24.02 78.65
N THR A 246 28.81 23.08 79.17
CA THR A 246 27.73 23.12 80.17
C THR A 246 28.16 23.40 81.61
N THR A 247 27.22 23.88 82.45
CA THR A 247 27.23 23.60 83.91
C THR A 247 25.81 23.53 84.52
N SER A 248 25.53 22.35 85.11
CA SER A 248 24.63 21.96 86.22
C SER A 248 23.21 22.54 86.44
N GLY A 249 22.25 21.64 86.66
CA GLY A 249 21.26 21.78 87.76
C GLY A 249 19.85 21.21 87.57
N GLY A 250 19.61 19.96 88.02
CA GLY A 250 18.45 19.54 88.85
C GLY A 250 17.00 19.48 88.31
N GLY A 251 16.43 18.26 88.33
CA GLY A 251 15.15 17.98 89.02
C GLY A 251 13.85 17.73 88.22
N GLY A 252 13.25 16.54 88.38
CA GLY A 252 11.81 16.41 88.73
C GLY A 252 10.79 15.85 87.72
N ALA A 253 10.45 14.56 87.87
CA ALA A 253 9.10 13.95 88.02
C ALA A 253 8.02 13.90 86.90
N SER A 254 7.45 12.68 86.78
CA SER A 254 6.01 12.30 86.62
C SER A 254 5.35 12.10 85.24
N ASN A 255 5.18 10.80 84.91
CA ASN A 255 3.93 10.02 84.79
C ASN A 255 2.93 10.16 83.59
N THR A 256 2.35 9.00 83.24
CA THR A 256 1.12 8.69 82.45
C THR A 256 1.22 8.80 80.92
N GLY A 257 0.69 7.91 80.08
CA GLY A 257 -0.10 6.68 80.25
C GLY A 257 -0.91 6.39 78.96
N GLY A 258 -1.02 5.11 78.56
CA GLY A 258 -2.06 4.56 77.68
C GLY A 258 -1.84 4.69 76.16
N HIS A 259 -2.31 3.79 75.27
CA HIS A 259 -3.08 2.55 75.40
C HIS A 259 -3.02 1.80 74.04
N HIS A 260 -2.95 0.46 74.10
CA HIS A 260 -3.61 -0.56 73.26
C HIS A 260 -3.58 -0.45 71.72
N ARG A 261 -2.89 -1.36 71.02
CA ARG A 261 -3.12 -2.81 70.77
C ARG A 261 -4.00 -3.09 69.55
N ASP A 262 -3.42 -3.94 68.70
CA ASP A 262 -3.97 -4.75 67.63
C ASP A 262 -5.34 -5.39 67.94
N ILE A 263 -6.08 -5.76 66.89
CA ILE A 263 -6.35 -7.18 66.57
C ILE A 263 -7.29 -7.32 65.35
N SER A 264 -6.87 -8.23 64.48
CA SER A 264 -7.61 -8.90 63.41
C SER A 264 -8.89 -9.61 63.88
N ASN A 265 -9.97 -9.49 63.11
CA ASN A 265 -11.09 -10.46 63.02
C ASN A 265 -11.91 -10.08 61.78
N LEU A 266 -12.02 -10.93 60.75
CA LEU A 266 -12.87 -12.13 60.71
C LEU A 266 -14.33 -11.81 61.07
N LEU A 267 -15.20 -11.80 60.05
CA LEU A 267 -16.64 -12.19 60.03
C LEU A 267 -17.23 -11.70 58.69
N SER A 268 -17.51 -12.61 57.74
CA SER A 268 -18.88 -13.07 57.41
C SER A 268 -19.91 -11.96 57.20
N GLY A 269 -20.25 -11.72 55.94
CA GLY A 269 -21.38 -10.90 55.50
C GLY A 269 -21.79 -11.24 54.07
N THR A 270 -22.82 -12.08 53.95
CA THR A 270 -23.55 -12.37 52.72
C THR A 270 -24.32 -11.13 52.25
N ASN A 271 -24.12 -10.71 50.99
CA ASN A 271 -25.18 -10.12 50.17
C ASN A 271 -24.76 -10.04 48.69
N THR A 272 -25.57 -10.73 47.86
CA THR A 272 -26.12 -10.28 46.58
C THR A 272 -25.19 -9.73 45.49
N GLY A 273 -25.08 -10.52 44.41
CA GLY A 273 -25.15 -9.97 43.04
C GLY A 273 -23.89 -9.30 42.51
N GLY A 274 -22.77 -10.04 42.49
CA GLY A 274 -21.70 -9.78 41.54
C GLY A 274 -21.77 -10.82 40.42
N GLU A 275 -22.45 -10.49 39.32
CA GLU A 275 -22.30 -11.21 38.07
C GLU A 275 -20.87 -10.95 37.59
N VAL A 276 -19.94 -11.85 37.94
CA VAL A 276 -18.67 -11.92 37.23
C VAL A 276 -19.03 -12.36 35.83
N LEU A 277 -19.05 -11.39 34.91
CA LEU A 277 -19.06 -11.62 33.47
C LEU A 277 -18.04 -12.73 33.22
N GLY A 278 -18.55 -13.92 32.89
CA GLY A 278 -17.70 -15.02 32.50
C GLY A 278 -16.78 -14.47 31.42
N ALA A 279 -15.48 -14.56 31.65
CA ALA A 279 -14.52 -14.47 30.57
C ALA A 279 -14.94 -15.57 29.60
N SER A 280 -15.73 -15.19 28.60
CA SER A 280 -15.92 -15.97 27.41
C SER A 280 -14.50 -16.13 26.90
N THR A 281 -13.92 -17.31 27.09
CA THR A 281 -12.80 -17.73 26.25
C THR A 281 -13.40 -17.74 24.86
N GLY A 282 -13.27 -16.60 24.16
CA GLY A 282 -13.49 -16.51 22.74
C GLY A 282 -12.69 -17.61 22.04
N PRO A 283 -13.00 -17.90 20.77
CA PRO A 283 -12.31 -18.95 20.04
C PRO A 283 -10.80 -18.79 20.24
N VAL A 284 -10.19 -19.77 20.92
CA VAL A 284 -8.75 -19.79 21.11
C VAL A 284 -8.18 -19.87 19.71
N CYS A 285 -7.51 -18.81 19.28
CA CYS A 285 -6.86 -18.78 17.99
C CYS A 285 -5.70 -19.77 17.97
N GLU A 286 -5.98 -20.98 17.51
CA GLU A 286 -4.95 -21.95 17.18
C GLU A 286 -4.39 -21.65 15.78
N ASP A 287 -3.11 -21.94 15.59
CA ASP A 287 -2.44 -21.90 14.30
C ASP A 287 -3.22 -22.70 13.24
N TYR A 288 -3.62 -22.02 12.16
CA TYR A 288 -4.35 -22.62 11.06
C TYR A 288 -3.50 -23.65 10.31
N LEU A 289 -2.28 -23.25 9.89
CA LEU A 289 -1.22 -24.11 9.39
C LEU A 289 -0.21 -24.41 10.51
N LYS A 290 -0.06 -25.69 10.81
CA LYS A 290 0.83 -26.19 11.88
C LYS A 290 2.18 -26.62 11.30
N GLU A 291 2.19 -27.18 10.09
CA GLU A 291 3.40 -27.71 9.45
C GLU A 291 3.94 -26.79 8.33
N TYR A 292 5.20 -26.99 7.97
CA TYR A 292 5.78 -26.34 6.79
C TYR A 292 5.39 -27.11 5.53
N ILE A 293 5.19 -26.39 4.43
CA ILE A 293 4.73 -26.96 3.18
C ILE A 293 5.65 -26.47 2.06
N LYS A 294 6.20 -27.39 1.26
CA LYS A 294 7.22 -27.09 0.25
C LYS A 294 6.92 -27.80 -1.07
N TYR A 295 7.04 -27.10 -2.19
CA TYR A 295 6.93 -27.72 -3.52
C TYR A 295 7.93 -28.89 -3.68
N GLU A 296 7.50 -29.97 -4.32
CA GLU A 296 8.26 -31.23 -4.51
C GLU A 296 8.64 -31.99 -3.23
N ALA A 297 8.17 -31.57 -2.05
CA ALA A 297 8.35 -32.32 -0.81
C ALA A 297 7.18 -33.28 -0.54
N ASN A 298 7.42 -34.26 0.34
CA ASN A 298 6.36 -35.11 0.87
C ASN A 298 5.57 -34.37 1.97
N ASN A 299 4.68 -33.48 1.55
CA ASN A 299 3.85 -32.67 2.45
C ASN A 299 2.69 -33.47 3.06
N ASN A 300 2.25 -33.07 4.24
CA ASN A 300 1.00 -33.57 4.83
C ASN A 300 -0.21 -33.13 3.97
N PRO A 301 -0.99 -34.05 3.37
CA PRO A 301 -2.08 -33.68 2.47
C PRO A 301 -3.17 -32.83 3.12
N GLU A 302 -3.41 -32.97 4.43
CA GLU A 302 -4.44 -32.18 5.12
C GLU A 302 -3.98 -30.73 5.33
N GLU A 303 -2.69 -30.50 5.56
CA GLU A 303 -2.13 -29.13 5.64
C GLU A 303 -2.13 -28.46 4.26
N VAL A 304 -1.90 -29.24 3.18
CA VAL A 304 -2.02 -28.73 1.80
C VAL A 304 -3.45 -28.34 1.46
N LYS A 305 -4.47 -29.12 1.89
CA LYS A 305 -5.88 -28.73 1.67
C LYS A 305 -6.21 -27.43 2.38
N LYS A 306 -5.76 -27.25 3.63
CA LYS A 306 -5.96 -25.98 4.36
C LYS A 306 -5.32 -24.81 3.64
N LEU A 307 -4.11 -24.96 3.13
CA LEU A 307 -3.44 -23.95 2.32
C LEU A 307 -4.23 -23.62 1.06
N GLN A 308 -4.68 -24.63 0.30
CA GLN A 308 -5.49 -24.45 -0.91
C GLN A 308 -6.80 -23.71 -0.61
N ILE A 309 -7.49 -24.07 0.48
CA ILE A 309 -8.70 -23.36 0.94
C ILE A 309 -8.38 -21.90 1.28
N PHE A 310 -7.28 -21.65 1.99
CA PHE A 310 -6.87 -20.28 2.31
C PHE A 310 -6.62 -19.48 1.04
N LEU A 311 -5.86 -20.02 0.09
CA LEU A 311 -5.53 -19.33 -1.17
C LEU A 311 -6.77 -19.05 -2.02
N ASN A 312 -7.70 -20.01 -2.12
CA ASN A 312 -8.97 -19.80 -2.82
C ASN A 312 -9.79 -18.68 -2.20
N GLN A 313 -9.87 -18.64 -0.86
CA GLN A 313 -10.60 -17.58 -0.15
C GLN A 313 -9.89 -16.23 -0.27
N PHE A 314 -8.56 -16.23 -0.22
CA PHE A 314 -7.76 -15.01 -0.27
C PHE A 314 -7.84 -14.32 -1.64
N PHE A 315 -7.85 -15.09 -2.72
CA PHE A 315 -7.91 -14.58 -4.09
C PHE A 315 -9.32 -14.64 -4.72
N GLU A 316 -10.33 -15.06 -3.96
CA GLU A 316 -11.71 -15.24 -4.44
C GLU A 316 -11.84 -16.12 -5.70
N ILE A 317 -11.05 -17.20 -5.75
CA ILE A 317 -11.01 -18.17 -6.86
C ILE A 317 -11.43 -19.57 -6.43
N ASP A 318 -11.79 -20.43 -7.39
CA ASP A 318 -12.24 -21.81 -7.13
C ASP A 318 -11.29 -22.86 -7.72
N ASN A 319 -10.02 -22.84 -7.31
CA ASN A 319 -9.04 -23.86 -7.71
C ASN A 319 -9.29 -25.20 -6.98
N PRO A 320 -8.93 -26.36 -7.57
CA PRO A 320 -9.17 -27.67 -6.95
C PRO A 320 -8.46 -27.86 -5.59
N ILE A 321 -9.22 -28.24 -4.57
CA ILE A 321 -8.70 -28.62 -3.23
C ILE A 321 -8.40 -30.12 -3.21
N THR A 322 -7.17 -30.48 -3.57
CA THR A 322 -6.75 -31.88 -3.78
C THR A 322 -5.94 -32.45 -2.62
N GLY A 323 -5.32 -31.60 -1.79
CA GLY A 323 -4.28 -32.01 -0.84
C GLY A 323 -2.95 -32.38 -1.50
N PHE A 324 -2.82 -32.18 -2.81
CA PHE A 324 -1.57 -32.32 -3.55
C PHE A 324 -0.98 -30.94 -3.84
N TYR A 325 0.26 -30.70 -3.42
CA TYR A 325 0.97 -29.46 -3.69
C TYR A 325 1.60 -29.52 -5.08
N GLY A 326 0.76 -29.30 -6.09
CA GLY A 326 1.17 -29.26 -7.50
C GLY A 326 1.49 -27.85 -8.00
N PRO A 327 1.77 -27.70 -9.31
CA PRO A 327 2.12 -26.41 -9.92
C PRO A 327 1.09 -25.30 -9.67
N ILE A 328 -0.21 -25.62 -9.68
CA ILE A 328 -1.27 -24.64 -9.39
C ILE A 328 -1.13 -24.11 -7.97
N THR A 329 -0.93 -24.97 -6.96
CA THR A 329 -0.77 -24.52 -5.58
C THR A 329 0.53 -23.75 -5.38
N GLN A 330 1.61 -24.14 -6.08
CA GLN A 330 2.86 -23.38 -6.05
C GLN A 330 2.70 -21.98 -6.63
N ASP A 331 2.04 -21.85 -7.79
CA ASP A 331 1.76 -20.56 -8.41
C ASP A 331 0.93 -19.67 -7.49
N MET A 332 -0.10 -20.23 -6.84
CA MET A 332 -0.91 -19.48 -5.88
C MET A 332 -0.13 -19.08 -4.62
N VAL A 333 0.80 -19.90 -4.14
CA VAL A 333 1.70 -19.50 -3.04
C VAL A 333 2.68 -18.44 -3.51
N ASN A 334 3.20 -18.51 -4.73
CA ASN A 334 4.05 -17.46 -5.28
C ASN A 334 3.31 -16.12 -5.30
N LYS A 335 2.08 -16.12 -5.84
CA LYS A 335 1.19 -14.96 -5.84
C LYS A 335 0.93 -14.45 -4.44
N PHE A 336 0.65 -15.33 -3.47
CA PHE A 336 0.46 -14.94 -2.08
C PHE A 336 1.72 -14.32 -1.47
N GLN A 337 2.90 -14.89 -1.71
CA GLN A 337 4.17 -14.37 -1.20
C GLN A 337 4.51 -13.01 -1.77
N MET A 338 4.19 -12.76 -3.03
CA MET A 338 4.36 -11.45 -3.67
C MET A 338 3.30 -10.45 -3.17
N HIS A 339 2.03 -10.85 -3.16
CA HIS A 339 0.94 -10.01 -2.68
C HIS A 339 1.06 -9.67 -1.18
N GLN A 340 1.80 -10.46 -0.41
CA GLN A 340 2.12 -10.20 1.00
C GLN A 340 3.64 -10.04 1.22
N GLU A 341 4.34 -9.49 0.23
CA GLU A 341 5.81 -9.38 0.17
C GLU A 341 6.40 -8.78 1.45
N VAL A 342 5.86 -7.65 1.90
CA VAL A 342 6.34 -6.94 3.10
C VAL A 342 6.36 -7.84 4.33
N ALA A 343 5.35 -8.68 4.49
CA ALA A 343 5.24 -9.56 5.65
C ALA A 343 5.92 -10.91 5.46
N VAL A 344 6.12 -11.34 4.21
CA VAL A 344 6.54 -12.70 3.87
C VAL A 344 7.98 -12.76 3.35
N LEU A 345 8.39 -11.88 2.44
CA LEU A 345 9.70 -11.89 1.80
C LEU A 345 10.66 -10.87 2.41
N THR A 346 10.22 -9.63 2.66
CA THR A 346 11.06 -8.56 3.22
C THR A 346 11.81 -8.93 4.51
N PRO A 347 11.24 -9.72 5.46
CA PRO A 347 11.99 -10.12 6.64
C PRO A 347 13.27 -10.90 6.32
N TRP A 348 13.29 -11.67 5.22
CA TRP A 348 14.48 -12.39 4.76
C TRP A 348 15.54 -11.43 4.21
N THR A 349 15.12 -10.44 3.41
CA THR A 349 15.99 -9.39 2.88
C THR A 349 16.65 -8.60 4.02
N ILE A 350 15.87 -8.19 5.02
CA ILE A 350 16.37 -7.48 6.21
C ILE A 350 17.38 -8.35 6.99
N ALA A 351 17.13 -9.67 7.08
CA ALA A 351 18.04 -10.61 7.72
C ALA A 351 19.33 -10.89 6.91
N GLY A 352 19.55 -10.22 5.78
CA GLY A 352 20.73 -10.40 4.93
C GLY A 352 20.63 -11.57 3.93
N PHE A 353 19.43 -12.11 3.73
CA PHE A 353 19.14 -13.15 2.74
C PHE A 353 18.33 -12.55 1.59
N PRO A 354 18.98 -12.05 0.53
CA PRO A 354 18.27 -11.49 -0.61
C PRO A 354 17.29 -12.51 -1.18
N THR A 355 16.03 -12.12 -1.32
CA THR A 355 14.99 -12.93 -1.94
C THR A 355 14.99 -12.67 -3.45
N ASN A 356 15.31 -13.68 -4.25
CA ASN A 356 15.22 -13.61 -5.72
C ASN A 356 13.77 -13.89 -6.17
N GLY A 357 12.80 -13.15 -5.62
CA GLY A 357 11.37 -13.37 -5.83
C GLY A 357 10.75 -14.45 -4.92
N PRO A 358 9.50 -14.84 -5.20
CA PRO A 358 8.76 -15.77 -4.37
C PRO A 358 9.31 -17.19 -4.55
N THR A 359 9.35 -17.95 -3.45
CA THR A 359 9.94 -19.30 -3.44
C THR A 359 8.91 -20.39 -3.69
N GLY A 360 7.63 -20.06 -3.52
CA GLY A 360 6.53 -21.00 -3.54
C GLY A 360 6.57 -21.93 -2.35
N TYR A 361 7.25 -21.54 -1.25
CA TYR A 361 7.40 -22.33 -0.04
C TYR A 361 6.65 -21.68 1.13
N VAL A 362 5.79 -22.46 1.77
CA VAL A 362 5.11 -22.05 3.00
C VAL A 362 5.97 -22.42 4.19
N TYR A 363 6.99 -21.58 4.43
CA TYR A 363 7.97 -21.75 5.52
C TYR A 363 7.76 -20.70 6.63
N LYS A 364 8.82 -20.34 7.35
CA LYS A 364 8.82 -19.44 8.52
C LYS A 364 7.86 -18.24 8.40
N THR A 365 8.12 -17.31 7.48
CA THR A 365 7.36 -16.05 7.35
C THR A 365 6.02 -16.25 6.65
N THR A 366 5.97 -17.02 5.56
CA THR A 366 4.72 -17.34 4.85
C THR A 366 3.69 -18.01 5.76
N LYS A 367 4.10 -19.06 6.52
CA LYS A 367 3.21 -19.78 7.43
C LYS A 367 2.72 -18.86 8.55
N ARG A 368 3.64 -18.08 9.14
CA ARG A 368 3.30 -17.10 10.17
C ARG A 368 2.23 -16.13 9.67
N TRP A 369 2.42 -15.60 8.48
CA TRP A 369 1.51 -14.59 7.93
C TRP A 369 0.15 -15.16 7.57
N ILE A 370 0.08 -16.37 7.00
CA ILE A 370 -1.19 -17.09 6.78
C ILE A 370 -1.94 -17.30 8.11
N ASN A 371 -1.24 -17.68 9.17
CA ASN A 371 -1.87 -17.86 10.48
C ASN A 371 -2.39 -16.54 11.06
N ILE A 372 -1.68 -15.42 10.86
CA ILE A 372 -2.15 -14.07 11.22
C ILE A 372 -3.38 -13.68 10.41
N LEU A 373 -3.41 -13.91 9.10
CA LEU A 373 -4.58 -13.58 8.28
C LEU A 373 -5.81 -14.45 8.64
N LYS A 374 -5.60 -15.68 9.14
CA LYS A 374 -6.67 -16.53 9.65
C LYS A 374 -7.11 -16.22 11.08
N CYS A 375 -6.22 -15.64 11.89
CA CYS A 375 -6.57 -15.04 13.16
C CYS A 375 -5.77 -13.75 13.39
N PRO A 376 -6.34 -12.59 13.06
CA PRO A 376 -5.65 -11.30 13.18
C PRO A 376 -5.20 -10.98 14.61
N GLU A 377 -5.94 -11.43 15.62
CA GLU A 377 -5.60 -11.26 17.05
C GLU A 377 -4.27 -11.92 17.43
N SER A 378 -3.80 -12.90 16.64
CA SER A 378 -2.51 -13.55 16.86
C SER A 378 -1.32 -12.62 16.58
N ILE A 379 -1.49 -11.51 15.85
CA ILE A 379 -0.39 -10.60 15.52
C ILE A 379 0.31 -10.04 16.78
N ALA A 380 -0.45 -9.83 17.86
CA ALA A 380 0.05 -9.28 19.12
C ALA A 380 0.96 -10.26 19.89
N TYR A 381 0.89 -11.56 19.59
CA TYR A 381 1.64 -12.60 20.30
C TYR A 381 2.53 -13.45 19.37
N SER A 382 2.37 -13.30 18.05
CA SER A 382 3.14 -14.02 17.03
C SER A 382 4.51 -13.36 16.84
N SER A 383 5.54 -13.89 17.50
CA SER A 383 6.92 -13.44 17.31
C SER A 383 7.41 -13.66 15.89
N TYR A 384 8.24 -12.77 15.37
CA TYR A 384 8.98 -13.04 14.13
C TYR A 384 9.84 -14.30 14.30
N PRO A 385 9.80 -15.23 13.32
CA PRO A 385 10.62 -16.43 13.40
C PRO A 385 12.09 -16.01 13.28
N SER A 386 12.97 -16.61 14.07
CA SER A 386 14.42 -16.46 13.88
C SER A 386 14.77 -16.88 12.47
N LEU A 387 15.30 -15.95 11.67
CA LEU A 387 15.82 -16.21 10.33
C LEU A 387 17.29 -16.65 10.44
N PRO A 388 17.80 -17.40 9.44
CA PRO A 388 19.15 -17.97 9.48
C PRO A 388 20.28 -16.94 9.60
#